data_AF-A0A945DPQ8-F1
#
_entry.id   AF-A0A945DPQ8-F1
#
_cell.length_a   1.000
_cell.length_b   1.000
_cell.length_c   1.000
_cell.angle_alpha   90.00
_cell.angle_beta   90.00
_cell.angle_gamma   90.00
#
_symmetry.space_group_name_H-M   'P 1'
#
loop_
_entity.id
_entity.type
_entity.pdbx_description
1 polymer ?
#
loop_
_entity_poly.entity_id
_entity_poly.type
_entity_poly.pdbx_seq_one_letter_code
_entity_poly.pdbx_strand_id
1 'polypeptide(L)'
;IALPSEFAARIARNTQLVIQEETGITDVIDPWGGSYMMESLTKAIGDKAWGLIKEIEEHGGMAKAIETGLPKLRIEEAAARKQALIDRGEKVIVGVNKYQTEEQADVDIMEIDNPAVRKSQLERLAKIRKERDAGKVEAGLNALSEAAANGDGNLLTLAIEAVRARATVGEVSSALESVYGRYAAEAKTTQGVYGSFYKDDEAWQGIIGRVDKFEEAQGRRPRMLVCKMGQDGHDRGAKVIATAFADVGFDIDLSPMFSTPEEVVRQAVENDVHVIGVSSQAAGHKTMIPQLINELQKAESSDIAVIIGGVIPKQDYGYLEQVGVKGIFGPGTPIPQAADEVLRVIEANV
;
A
#
# COMPACT_ATOMS: atom_id res chain seq x y z
N ILE A 1 4.27 -12.92 -1.75
CA ILE A 1 5.43 -13.25 -0.87
C ILE A 1 6.68 -12.58 -1.40
N ALA A 2 7.02 -12.75 -2.68
CA ALA A 2 8.11 -12.04 -3.35
C ALA A 2 7.81 -11.87 -4.85
N LEU A 3 8.77 -11.33 -5.62
CA LEU A 3 8.72 -11.39 -7.09
C LEU A 3 8.79 -12.85 -7.58
N PRO A 4 8.24 -13.17 -8.77
CA PRO A 4 8.25 -14.53 -9.29
C PRO A 4 9.66 -15.08 -9.49
N SER A 5 9.92 -16.29 -8.97
CA SER A 5 11.09 -17.09 -9.38
C SER A 5 10.93 -17.61 -10.82
N GLU A 6 12.01 -18.11 -11.43
CA GLU A 6 11.93 -18.71 -12.77
C GLU A 6 10.91 -19.86 -12.82
N PHE A 7 10.84 -20.66 -11.75
CA PHE A 7 9.87 -21.74 -11.63
C PHE A 7 8.42 -21.22 -11.60
N ALA A 8 8.12 -20.24 -10.75
CA ALA A 8 6.78 -19.66 -10.65
C ALA A 8 6.38 -18.94 -11.95
N ALA A 9 7.31 -18.19 -12.57
CA ALA A 9 7.09 -17.50 -13.84
C ALA A 9 6.83 -18.49 -14.99
N ARG A 10 7.53 -19.63 -15.01
CA ARG A 10 7.29 -20.71 -15.97
C ARG A 10 5.87 -21.28 -15.83
N ILE A 11 5.43 -21.56 -14.60
CA ILE A 11 4.05 -22.02 -14.35
C ILE A 11 3.04 -20.98 -14.86
N ALA A 12 3.21 -19.72 -14.48
CA ALA A 12 2.30 -18.64 -14.87
C ALA A 12 2.18 -18.49 -16.40
N ARG A 13 3.29 -18.56 -17.14
CA ARG A 13 3.29 -18.56 -18.60
C ARG A 13 2.64 -19.82 -19.16
N ASN A 14 3.02 -20.99 -18.65
CA ASN A 14 2.51 -22.27 -19.15
C ASN A 14 1.00 -22.42 -18.93
N THR A 15 0.41 -21.81 -17.91
CA THR A 15 -1.05 -21.74 -17.76
C THR A 15 -1.71 -21.13 -19.02
N GLN A 16 -1.13 -20.06 -19.59
CA GLN A 16 -1.65 -19.47 -20.83
C GLN A 16 -1.40 -20.37 -22.05
N LEU A 17 -0.24 -21.01 -22.14
CA LEU A 17 0.10 -21.92 -23.24
C LEU A 17 -0.84 -23.14 -23.27
N VAL A 18 -1.11 -23.74 -22.12
CA VAL A 18 -2.06 -24.87 -22.01
C VAL A 18 -3.45 -24.44 -22.47
N ILE A 19 -3.92 -23.27 -22.03
CA ILE A 19 -5.20 -22.71 -22.50
C ILE A 19 -5.22 -22.56 -24.02
N GLN A 20 -4.15 -22.02 -24.62
CA GLN A 20 -4.07 -21.77 -26.06
C GLN A 20 -3.92 -23.03 -26.91
N GLU A 21 -3.10 -24.00 -26.47
CA GLU A 21 -2.63 -25.10 -27.31
C GLU A 21 -3.32 -26.44 -27.00
N GLU A 22 -3.88 -26.61 -25.80
CA GLU A 22 -4.39 -27.92 -25.35
C GLU A 22 -5.90 -27.93 -25.07
N THR A 23 -6.49 -26.80 -24.66
CA THR A 23 -7.90 -26.81 -24.21
C THR A 23 -8.95 -26.71 -25.33
N GLY A 24 -8.56 -26.26 -26.52
CA GLY A 24 -9.49 -25.97 -27.63
C GLY A 24 -10.41 -24.76 -27.41
N ILE A 25 -10.25 -24.01 -26.30
CA ILE A 25 -11.15 -22.89 -25.97
C ILE A 25 -11.08 -21.73 -26.98
N THR A 26 -9.99 -21.64 -27.73
CA THR A 26 -9.73 -20.62 -28.75
C THR A 26 -10.37 -20.93 -30.10
N ASP A 27 -10.91 -22.15 -30.29
CA ASP A 27 -11.47 -22.60 -31.57
C ASP A 27 -12.82 -21.96 -31.90
N VAL A 28 -13.51 -21.41 -30.90
CA VAL A 28 -14.84 -20.81 -31.03
C VAL A 28 -14.81 -19.37 -30.52
N ILE A 29 -15.33 -18.43 -31.33
CA ILE A 29 -15.50 -17.03 -30.93
C ILE A 29 -16.66 -16.94 -29.94
N ASP A 30 -16.41 -16.32 -28.79
CA ASP A 30 -17.39 -16.10 -27.71
C ASP A 30 -18.20 -17.37 -27.37
N PRO A 31 -17.56 -18.42 -26.82
CA PRO A 31 -18.21 -19.72 -26.60
C PRO A 31 -19.36 -19.66 -25.57
N TRP A 32 -19.51 -18.53 -24.86
CA TRP A 32 -20.62 -18.30 -23.92
C TRP A 32 -21.82 -17.59 -24.56
N GLY A 33 -21.71 -17.12 -25.80
CA GLY A 33 -22.77 -16.41 -26.50
C GLY A 33 -24.08 -17.20 -26.55
N GLY A 34 -25.17 -16.58 -26.11
CA GLY A 34 -26.48 -17.20 -26.00
C GLY A 34 -26.73 -18.00 -24.71
N SER A 35 -25.75 -18.15 -23.81
CA SER A 35 -25.98 -18.69 -22.48
C SER A 35 -26.91 -17.76 -21.68
N TYR A 36 -28.11 -18.24 -21.33
CA TYR A 36 -29.11 -17.42 -20.61
C TYR A 36 -28.56 -16.75 -19.35
N MET A 37 -27.74 -17.46 -18.58
CA MET A 37 -27.11 -16.92 -17.38
C MET A 37 -26.08 -15.83 -17.74
N MET A 38 -25.19 -16.11 -18.70
CA MET A 38 -24.12 -15.17 -19.07
C MET A 38 -24.71 -13.90 -19.68
N GLU A 39 -25.68 -14.02 -20.59
CA GLU A 39 -26.32 -12.87 -21.22
C GLU A 39 -27.05 -11.99 -20.20
N SER A 40 -27.77 -12.61 -19.27
CA SER A 40 -28.46 -11.89 -18.19
C SER A 40 -27.47 -11.17 -17.26
N LEU A 41 -26.36 -11.83 -16.92
CA LEU A 41 -25.32 -11.26 -16.07
C LEU A 41 -24.58 -10.13 -16.77
N THR A 42 -24.22 -10.30 -18.05
CA THR A 42 -23.61 -9.27 -18.90
C THR A 42 -24.48 -8.03 -18.96
N LYS A 43 -25.79 -8.19 -19.21
CA LYS A 43 -26.74 -7.07 -19.18
C LYS A 43 -26.78 -6.39 -17.81
N ALA A 44 -26.87 -7.15 -16.73
CA ALA A 44 -26.95 -6.60 -15.38
C ALA A 44 -25.67 -5.82 -14.98
N ILE A 45 -24.49 -6.30 -15.38
CA ILE A 45 -23.22 -5.58 -15.19
C ILE A 45 -23.20 -4.30 -16.04
N GLY A 46 -23.59 -4.39 -17.31
CA GLY A 46 -23.66 -3.25 -18.22
C GLY A 46 -24.58 -2.14 -17.70
N ASP A 47 -25.80 -2.49 -17.27
CA ASP A 47 -26.77 -1.53 -16.74
C ASP A 47 -26.23 -0.81 -15.48
N LYS A 48 -25.59 -1.56 -14.55
CA LYS A 48 -24.98 -0.99 -13.34
C LYS A 48 -23.79 -0.08 -13.65
N ALA A 49 -22.89 -0.53 -14.52
CA ALA A 49 -21.73 0.26 -14.93
C ALA A 49 -22.16 1.55 -15.64
N TRP A 50 -23.17 1.46 -16.51
CA TRP A 50 -23.71 2.61 -17.21
C TRP A 50 -24.35 3.63 -16.26
N GLY A 51 -25.03 3.16 -15.20
CA GLY A 51 -25.52 4.03 -14.12
C GLY A 51 -24.40 4.82 -13.45
N LEU A 52 -23.29 4.16 -13.10
CA LEU A 52 -22.12 4.82 -12.50
C LEU A 52 -21.45 5.81 -13.46
N ILE A 53 -21.37 5.47 -14.75
CA ILE A 53 -20.82 6.37 -15.79
C ILE A 53 -21.68 7.64 -15.87
N LYS A 54 -23.00 7.51 -15.92
CA LYS A 54 -23.92 8.67 -15.95
C LYS A 54 -23.75 9.55 -14.71
N GLU A 55 -23.67 8.94 -13.53
CA GLU A 55 -23.41 9.66 -12.29
C GLU A 55 -22.10 10.47 -12.39
N ILE A 56 -21.01 9.88 -12.88
CA ILE A 56 -19.72 10.58 -13.03
C ILE A 56 -19.81 11.72 -14.05
N GLU A 57 -20.48 11.51 -15.18
CA GLU A 57 -20.67 12.55 -16.21
C GLU A 57 -21.52 13.73 -15.68
N GLU A 58 -22.57 13.45 -14.91
CA GLU A 58 -23.39 14.48 -14.25
C GLU A 58 -22.59 15.32 -13.25
N HIS A 59 -21.54 14.74 -12.65
CA HIS A 59 -20.61 15.43 -11.75
C HIS A 59 -19.44 16.10 -12.48
N GLY A 60 -19.51 16.20 -13.82
CA GLY A 60 -18.52 16.91 -14.63
C GLY A 60 -17.29 16.09 -15.00
N GLY A 61 -17.42 14.77 -15.03
CA GLY A 61 -16.43 13.83 -15.52
C GLY A 61 -15.47 13.30 -14.45
N MET A 62 -14.71 12.26 -14.82
CA MET A 62 -13.90 11.49 -13.87
C MET A 62 -12.78 12.30 -13.21
N ALA A 63 -12.21 13.30 -13.89
CA ALA A 63 -11.17 14.16 -13.31
C ALA A 63 -11.68 14.91 -12.07
N LYS A 64 -12.85 15.57 -12.19
CA LYS A 64 -13.51 16.25 -11.06
C LYS A 64 -13.95 15.26 -9.98
N ALA A 65 -14.47 14.10 -10.38
CA ALA A 65 -14.85 13.06 -9.42
C ALA A 65 -13.64 12.59 -8.58
N ILE A 66 -12.47 12.42 -9.19
CA ILE A 66 -11.23 12.06 -8.47
C ILE A 66 -10.82 13.15 -7.49
N GLU A 67 -10.91 14.43 -7.86
CA GLU A 67 -10.61 15.56 -6.96
C GLU A 67 -11.51 15.59 -5.72
N THR A 68 -12.79 15.20 -5.85
CA THR A 68 -13.68 15.09 -4.67
C THR A 68 -13.30 13.91 -3.75
N GLY A 69 -12.61 12.89 -4.28
CA GLY A 69 -12.25 11.66 -3.59
C GLY A 69 -13.32 10.57 -3.62
N LEU A 70 -14.48 10.82 -4.24
CA LEU A 70 -15.62 9.90 -4.24
C LEU A 70 -15.30 8.50 -4.81
N PRO A 71 -14.62 8.34 -5.96
CA PRO A 71 -14.28 7.02 -6.48
C PRO A 71 -13.39 6.23 -5.53
N LYS A 72 -12.43 6.91 -4.89
CA LYS A 72 -11.50 6.29 -3.95
C LYS A 72 -12.23 5.79 -2.71
N LEU A 73 -13.11 6.62 -2.14
CA LEU A 73 -13.94 6.26 -0.97
C LEU A 73 -14.77 5.00 -1.23
N ARG A 74 -15.49 4.91 -2.36
CA ARG A 74 -16.30 3.73 -2.71
C ARG A 74 -15.48 2.45 -2.87
N ILE A 75 -14.26 2.57 -3.40
CA ILE A 75 -13.33 1.44 -3.51
C ILE A 75 -12.88 0.97 -2.12
N GLU A 76 -12.62 1.91 -1.21
CA GLU A 76 -12.23 1.63 0.18
C GLU A 76 -13.37 0.98 0.97
N GLU A 77 -14.61 1.45 0.83
CA GLU A 77 -15.80 0.82 1.42
C GLU A 77 -15.97 -0.63 0.94
N ALA A 78 -15.81 -0.86 -0.37
CA ALA A 78 -15.86 -2.20 -0.94
C ALA A 78 -14.72 -3.09 -0.42
N ALA A 79 -13.53 -2.53 -0.19
CA ALA A 79 -12.39 -3.24 0.40
C ALA A 79 -12.64 -3.60 1.87
N ALA A 80 -13.15 -2.68 2.68
CA ALA A 80 -13.48 -2.90 4.09
C ALA A 80 -14.58 -3.96 4.24
N ARG A 81 -15.66 -3.85 3.46
CA ARG A 81 -16.72 -4.88 3.41
C ARG A 81 -16.17 -6.24 3.02
N LYS A 82 -15.35 -6.30 1.96
CA LYS A 82 -14.74 -7.56 1.53
C LYS A 82 -13.85 -8.17 2.61
N GLN A 83 -13.10 -7.34 3.35
CA GLN A 83 -12.25 -7.81 4.44
C GLN A 83 -13.08 -8.38 5.58
N ALA A 84 -14.13 -7.69 6.02
CA ALA A 84 -15.03 -8.20 7.07
C ALA A 84 -15.64 -9.56 6.69
N LEU A 85 -16.08 -9.73 5.44
CA LEU A 85 -16.60 -11.03 4.98
C LEU A 85 -15.54 -12.13 4.96
N ILE A 86 -14.27 -11.81 4.69
CA ILE A 86 -13.17 -12.77 4.74
C ILE A 86 -12.86 -13.15 6.19
N ASP A 87 -12.75 -12.17 7.07
CA ASP A 87 -12.38 -12.37 8.48
C ASP A 87 -13.49 -13.09 9.26
N ARG A 88 -14.76 -12.92 8.86
CA ARG A 88 -15.90 -13.72 9.37
C ARG A 88 -16.02 -15.12 8.77
N GLY A 89 -15.20 -15.46 7.78
CA GLY A 89 -15.27 -16.74 7.08
C GLY A 89 -16.46 -16.90 6.12
N GLU A 90 -17.29 -15.87 5.93
CA GLU A 90 -18.39 -15.87 4.95
C GLU A 90 -17.87 -15.92 3.52
N LYS A 91 -16.74 -15.25 3.26
CA LYS A 91 -16.00 -15.34 2.01
C LYS A 91 -14.79 -16.26 2.20
N VAL A 92 -14.96 -17.52 1.80
CA VAL A 92 -13.93 -18.55 1.93
C VAL A 92 -12.75 -18.28 1.01
N ILE A 93 -11.54 -18.33 1.59
CA ILE A 93 -10.26 -18.39 0.90
C ILE A 93 -9.53 -19.63 1.41
N VAL A 94 -9.47 -20.67 0.56
CA VAL A 94 -8.85 -21.97 0.88
C VAL A 94 -7.38 -21.76 1.25
N GLY A 95 -6.97 -22.36 2.37
CA GLY A 95 -5.63 -22.24 2.92
C GLY A 95 -5.38 -20.96 3.73
N VAL A 96 -6.33 -20.03 3.79
CA VAL A 96 -6.22 -18.78 4.58
C VAL A 96 -7.20 -18.75 5.74
N ASN A 97 -8.51 -18.79 5.50
CA ASN A 97 -9.52 -18.75 6.57
C ASN A 97 -10.30 -20.08 6.72
N LYS A 98 -10.10 -21.02 5.78
CA LYS A 98 -10.68 -22.35 5.83
C LYS A 98 -9.73 -23.36 5.21
N TYR A 99 -9.70 -24.58 5.74
CA TYR A 99 -8.80 -25.64 5.31
C TYR A 99 -7.33 -25.22 5.41
N GLN A 100 -6.97 -24.59 6.54
CA GLN A 100 -5.58 -24.24 6.84
C GLN A 100 -4.76 -25.51 7.07
N THR A 101 -3.48 -25.46 6.70
CA THR A 101 -2.50 -26.51 6.96
C THR A 101 -1.50 -26.03 8.00
N GLU A 102 -1.09 -26.92 8.89
CA GLU A 102 0.00 -26.67 9.84
C GLU A 102 1.37 -26.69 9.13
N GLU A 103 1.49 -27.52 8.09
CA GLU A 103 2.69 -27.59 7.25
C GLU A 103 2.76 -26.39 6.32
N GLN A 104 3.87 -25.66 6.40
CA GLN A 104 4.20 -24.62 5.44
C GLN A 104 5.33 -25.10 4.54
N ALA A 105 5.05 -25.21 3.25
CA ALA A 105 6.07 -25.52 2.27
C ALA A 105 7.07 -24.37 2.18
N ASP A 106 8.36 -24.72 2.15
CA ASP A 106 9.42 -23.77 1.81
C ASP A 106 9.20 -23.30 0.38
N VAL A 107 8.88 -22.02 0.21
CA VAL A 107 8.77 -21.39 -1.09
C VAL A 107 10.08 -20.67 -1.36
N ASP A 108 10.75 -21.05 -2.45
CA ASP A 108 11.89 -20.31 -2.94
C ASP A 108 11.46 -18.90 -3.35
N ILE A 109 12.01 -17.90 -2.66
CA ILE A 109 11.69 -16.50 -2.86
C ILE A 109 12.86 -15.75 -3.45
N MET A 110 12.57 -14.92 -4.44
CA MET A 110 13.58 -14.05 -5.03
C MET A 110 13.91 -12.90 -4.07
N GLU A 111 15.08 -12.96 -3.44
CA GLU A 111 15.65 -11.85 -2.67
C GLU A 111 16.45 -10.92 -3.61
N ILE A 112 16.28 -9.61 -3.42
CA ILE A 112 17.01 -8.59 -4.18
C ILE A 112 18.02 -7.95 -3.25
N ASP A 113 19.31 -8.05 -3.60
CA ASP A 113 20.38 -7.32 -2.92
C ASP A 113 20.33 -5.83 -3.30
N ASN A 114 19.49 -5.08 -2.57
CA ASN A 114 19.32 -3.65 -2.74
C ASN A 114 20.65 -2.87 -2.53
N PRO A 115 21.50 -3.16 -1.52
CA PRO A 115 22.83 -2.55 -1.41
C PRO A 115 23.68 -2.66 -2.68
N ALA A 116 23.77 -3.85 -3.28
CA ALA A 116 24.53 -4.07 -4.50
C ALA A 116 23.94 -3.32 -5.70
N VAL A 117 22.60 -3.36 -5.87
CA VAL A 117 21.90 -2.62 -6.93
C VAL A 117 22.12 -1.12 -6.78
N ARG A 118 21.93 -0.58 -5.58
CA ARG A 118 22.14 0.85 -5.29
C ARG A 118 23.56 1.28 -5.62
N LYS A 119 24.57 0.50 -5.19
CA LYS A 119 25.98 0.78 -5.49
C LYS A 119 26.22 0.84 -6.99
N SER A 120 25.76 -0.17 -7.74
CA SER A 120 25.89 -0.21 -9.20
C SER A 120 25.22 0.99 -9.89
N GLN A 121 24.02 1.38 -9.44
CA GLN A 121 23.33 2.55 -10.00
C GLN A 121 24.06 3.86 -9.71
N LEU A 122 24.61 4.04 -8.51
CA LEU A 122 25.39 5.23 -8.15
C LEU A 122 26.66 5.34 -9.02
N GLU A 123 27.36 4.23 -9.25
CA GLU A 123 28.53 4.20 -10.13
C GLU A 123 28.17 4.55 -11.58
N ARG A 124 27.05 4.02 -12.10
CA ARG A 124 26.54 4.36 -13.44
C ARG A 124 26.16 5.83 -13.56
N LEU A 125 25.47 6.38 -12.55
CA LEU A 125 25.09 7.79 -12.51
C LEU A 125 26.33 8.70 -12.48
N ALA A 126 27.33 8.36 -11.66
CA ALA A 126 28.59 9.09 -11.60
C ALA A 126 29.31 9.08 -12.95
N LYS A 127 29.38 7.92 -13.63
CA LYS A 127 29.96 7.79 -14.96
C LYS A 127 29.23 8.64 -16.01
N ILE A 128 27.91 8.53 -16.09
CA ILE A 128 27.10 9.29 -17.05
C ILE A 128 27.26 10.80 -16.84
N ARG A 129 27.24 11.26 -15.57
CA ARG A 129 27.41 12.68 -15.25
C ARG A 129 28.79 13.21 -15.63
N LYS A 130 29.83 12.36 -15.57
CA LYS A 130 31.20 12.72 -15.98
C LYS A 130 31.39 12.77 -17.49
N GLU A 131 30.72 11.88 -18.24
CA GLU A 131 30.94 11.70 -19.68
C GLU A 131 30.01 12.55 -20.56
N ARG A 132 28.88 13.02 -20.02
CA ARG A 132 27.88 13.78 -20.78
C ARG A 132 28.32 15.21 -21.09
N ASP A 133 27.74 15.77 -22.15
CA ASP A 133 27.83 17.20 -22.44
C ASP A 133 26.88 17.96 -21.52
N ALA A 134 27.44 18.57 -20.46
CA ALA A 134 26.67 19.28 -19.45
C ALA A 134 25.86 20.45 -20.03
N GLY A 135 26.42 21.17 -21.01
CA GLY A 135 25.75 22.31 -21.63
C GLY A 135 24.52 21.88 -22.44
N LYS A 136 24.60 20.76 -23.17
CA LYS A 136 23.44 20.20 -23.87
C LYS A 136 22.36 19.69 -22.93
N VAL A 137 22.75 19.10 -21.80
CA VAL A 137 21.79 18.65 -20.78
C VAL A 137 21.06 19.84 -20.19
N GLU A 138 21.80 20.86 -19.76
CA GLU A 138 21.21 22.06 -19.19
C GLU A 138 20.28 22.77 -20.18
N ALA A 139 20.69 22.92 -21.44
CA ALA A 139 19.85 23.49 -22.49
C ALA A 139 18.55 22.68 -22.70
N GLY A 140 18.64 21.34 -22.72
CA GLY A 140 17.46 20.48 -22.87
C GLY A 140 16.51 20.53 -21.66
N LEU A 141 17.05 20.61 -20.45
CA LEU A 141 16.25 20.73 -19.22
C LEU A 141 15.57 22.11 -19.13
N ASN A 142 16.28 23.18 -19.51
CA ASN A 142 15.71 24.53 -19.52
C ASN A 142 14.60 24.67 -20.55
N ALA A 143 14.80 24.15 -21.77
CA ALA A 143 13.75 24.13 -22.79
C ALA A 143 12.51 23.36 -22.32
N LEU A 144 12.69 22.29 -21.55
CA LEU A 144 11.59 21.52 -20.96
C LEU A 144 10.82 22.33 -19.91
N SER A 145 11.53 23.03 -19.00
CA SER A 145 10.90 23.90 -18.00
C SER A 145 10.18 25.09 -18.63
N GLU A 146 10.77 25.71 -19.66
CA GLU A 146 10.15 26.82 -20.40
C GLU A 146 8.86 26.39 -21.08
N ALA A 147 8.90 25.28 -21.82
CA ALA A 147 7.73 24.68 -22.47
C ALA A 147 6.64 24.31 -21.46
N ALA A 148 7.04 23.82 -20.27
CA ALA A 148 6.10 23.51 -19.21
C ALA A 148 5.38 24.76 -18.66
N ALA A 149 6.06 25.91 -18.62
CA ALA A 149 5.54 27.16 -18.10
C ALA A 149 4.67 27.94 -19.10
N ASN A 150 5.05 27.96 -20.39
CA ASN A 150 4.32 28.73 -21.41
C ASN A 150 3.31 27.89 -22.21
N GLY A 151 3.41 26.56 -22.17
CA GLY A 151 2.57 25.64 -22.94
C GLY A 151 2.98 25.49 -24.42
N ASP A 152 4.11 26.04 -24.83
CA ASP A 152 4.61 25.99 -26.19
C ASP A 152 5.48 24.73 -26.42
N GLY A 153 5.14 23.98 -27.47
CA GLY A 153 5.86 22.78 -27.86
C GLY A 153 5.31 21.49 -27.23
N ASN A 154 6.07 20.41 -27.36
CA ASN A 154 5.67 19.09 -26.87
C ASN A 154 6.68 18.57 -25.85
N LEU A 155 6.21 18.36 -24.61
CA LEU A 155 7.07 17.93 -23.50
C LEU A 155 7.75 16.58 -23.75
N LEU A 156 7.11 15.65 -24.46
CA LEU A 156 7.72 14.36 -24.79
C LEU A 156 8.87 14.53 -25.78
N THR A 157 8.70 15.37 -26.81
CA THR A 157 9.77 15.68 -27.75
C THR A 157 10.99 16.28 -27.05
N LEU A 158 10.78 17.27 -26.18
CA LEU A 158 11.85 17.92 -25.42
C LEU A 158 12.52 16.97 -24.41
N ALA A 159 11.73 16.10 -23.76
CA ALA A 159 12.28 15.07 -22.88
C ALA A 159 13.16 14.07 -23.64
N ILE A 160 12.77 13.67 -24.86
CA ILE A 160 13.61 12.81 -25.72
C ILE A 160 14.94 13.49 -26.01
N GLU A 161 14.95 14.79 -26.30
CA GLU A 161 16.16 15.57 -26.55
C GLU A 161 17.07 15.65 -25.31
N ALA A 162 16.50 15.96 -24.14
CA ALA A 162 17.22 16.00 -22.87
C ALA A 162 17.83 14.62 -22.53
N VAL A 163 17.06 13.54 -22.66
CA VAL A 163 17.53 12.17 -22.40
C VAL A 163 18.58 11.73 -23.43
N ARG A 164 18.46 12.16 -24.69
CA ARG A 164 19.50 11.94 -25.71
C ARG A 164 20.81 12.61 -25.32
N ALA A 165 20.74 13.79 -24.70
CA ALA A 165 21.88 14.48 -24.09
C ALA A 165 22.39 13.86 -22.78
N ARG A 166 21.74 12.78 -22.28
CA ARG A 166 22.04 12.08 -21.02
C ARG A 166 21.59 12.83 -19.75
N ALA A 167 20.49 13.58 -19.85
CA ALA A 167 19.69 13.90 -18.67
C ALA A 167 19.15 12.62 -18.03
N THR A 168 19.11 12.60 -16.70
CA THR A 168 18.56 11.50 -15.92
C THR A 168 17.06 11.67 -15.74
N VAL A 169 16.36 10.57 -15.40
CA VAL A 169 14.92 10.61 -15.08
C VAL A 169 14.63 11.63 -13.97
N GLY A 170 15.47 11.67 -12.93
CA GLY A 170 15.32 12.64 -11.84
C GLY A 170 15.43 14.09 -12.32
N GLU A 171 16.42 14.42 -13.15
CA GLU A 171 16.61 15.78 -13.67
C GLU A 171 15.44 16.22 -14.56
N VAL A 172 14.94 15.35 -15.43
CA VAL A 172 13.77 15.62 -16.29
C VAL A 172 12.52 15.86 -15.44
N SER A 173 12.27 14.99 -14.44
CA SER A 173 11.15 15.16 -13.53
C SER A 173 11.27 16.44 -12.70
N SER A 174 12.46 16.78 -12.21
CA SER A 174 12.69 18.02 -11.43
C SER A 174 12.56 19.29 -12.27
N ALA A 175 12.91 19.26 -13.56
CA ALA A 175 12.66 20.37 -14.48
C ALA A 175 11.15 20.68 -14.58
N LEU A 176 10.32 19.65 -14.76
CA LEU A 176 8.85 19.81 -14.78
C LEU A 176 8.28 20.18 -13.41
N GLU A 177 8.82 19.60 -12.34
CA GLU A 177 8.43 19.90 -10.95
C GLU A 177 8.61 21.38 -10.60
N SER A 178 9.61 22.05 -11.17
CA SER A 178 9.83 23.49 -10.93
C SER A 178 8.65 24.38 -11.35
N VAL A 179 7.80 23.89 -12.26
CA VAL A 179 6.61 24.59 -12.75
C VAL A 179 5.33 24.02 -12.12
N TYR A 180 5.20 22.68 -12.07
CA TYR A 180 3.96 22.01 -11.67
C TYR A 180 3.89 21.66 -10.19
N GLY A 181 5.01 21.68 -9.47
CA GLY A 181 5.11 21.20 -8.10
C GLY A 181 4.90 19.69 -7.98
N ARG A 182 4.62 19.23 -6.75
CA ARG A 182 4.27 17.84 -6.43
C ARG A 182 2.87 17.77 -5.87
N TYR A 183 2.09 16.80 -6.34
CA TYR A 183 0.78 16.50 -5.78
C TYR A 183 0.91 15.93 -4.37
N ALA A 184 0.15 16.49 -3.43
CA ALA A 184 -0.02 15.97 -2.08
C ALA A 184 -1.47 15.48 -1.93
N ALA A 185 -1.64 14.20 -1.63
CA ALA A 185 -2.95 13.61 -1.43
C ALA A 185 -3.46 13.90 -0.01
N GLU A 186 -4.70 14.34 0.11
CA GLU A 186 -5.39 14.36 1.40
C GLU A 186 -5.85 12.95 1.77
N ALA A 187 -5.52 12.52 2.99
CA ALA A 187 -6.00 11.25 3.53
C ALA A 187 -7.44 11.44 4.06
N LYS A 188 -8.42 10.87 3.35
CA LYS A 188 -9.77 10.63 3.86
C LYS A 188 -9.89 9.16 4.22
N THR A 189 -10.57 8.86 5.31
CA THR A 189 -10.88 7.50 5.76
C THR A 189 -12.38 7.32 5.89
N THR A 190 -12.84 6.10 5.59
CA THR A 190 -14.18 5.64 5.95
C THR A 190 -14.21 5.27 7.43
N GLN A 191 -15.38 5.36 8.06
CA GLN A 191 -15.65 4.84 9.40
C GLN A 191 -16.97 4.06 9.40
N GLY A 192 -17.09 3.10 10.29
CA GLY A 192 -18.30 2.31 10.56
C GLY A 192 -18.59 1.20 9.55
N VAL A 193 -17.80 1.07 8.47
CA VAL A 193 -18.04 0.05 7.45
C VAL A 193 -17.65 -1.33 7.97
N TYR A 194 -16.46 -1.48 8.53
CA TYR A 194 -15.95 -2.77 8.98
C TYR A 194 -16.68 -3.25 10.23
N GLY A 195 -16.76 -2.39 11.26
CA GLY A 195 -17.40 -2.69 12.54
C GLY A 195 -18.89 -3.01 12.43
N SER A 196 -19.57 -2.55 11.36
CA SER A 196 -20.98 -2.90 11.13
C SER A 196 -21.23 -4.41 10.98
N PHE A 197 -20.22 -5.18 10.60
CA PHE A 197 -20.29 -6.65 10.46
C PHE A 197 -20.03 -7.40 11.77
N TYR A 198 -19.54 -6.70 12.80
CA TYR A 198 -19.11 -7.27 14.08
C TYR A 198 -19.90 -6.73 15.28
N LYS A 199 -21.01 -6.00 15.05
CA LYS A 199 -21.81 -5.38 16.11
C LYS A 199 -22.21 -6.36 17.22
N ASP A 200 -22.58 -7.58 16.87
CA ASP A 200 -23.04 -8.61 17.80
C ASP A 200 -21.97 -9.67 18.11
N ASP A 201 -20.71 -9.45 17.71
CA ASP A 201 -19.62 -10.40 17.91
C ASP A 201 -18.99 -10.24 19.31
N GLU A 202 -18.99 -11.29 20.12
CA GLU A 202 -18.52 -11.25 21.51
C GLU A 202 -17.03 -10.90 21.63
N ALA A 203 -16.18 -11.39 20.71
CA ALA A 203 -14.75 -11.09 20.73
C ALA A 203 -14.51 -9.62 20.38
N TRP A 204 -15.23 -9.09 19.39
CA TRP A 204 -15.20 -7.67 19.05
C TRP A 204 -15.65 -6.77 20.21
N GLN A 205 -16.78 -7.10 20.85
CA GLN A 205 -17.26 -6.37 22.03
C GLN A 205 -16.27 -6.48 23.21
N GLY A 206 -15.59 -7.61 23.34
CA GLY A 206 -14.52 -7.79 24.32
C GLY A 206 -13.34 -6.85 24.11
N ILE A 207 -12.95 -6.60 22.85
CA ILE A 207 -11.90 -5.63 22.51
C ILE A 207 -12.36 -4.20 22.81
N ILE A 208 -13.59 -3.82 22.41
CA ILE A 208 -14.15 -2.49 22.73
C ILE A 208 -14.14 -2.27 24.25
N GLY A 209 -14.62 -3.23 25.04
CA GLY A 209 -14.63 -3.11 26.50
C GLY A 209 -13.24 -3.02 27.14
N ARG A 210 -12.19 -3.55 26.50
CA ARG A 210 -10.80 -3.35 26.93
C ARG A 210 -10.27 -1.96 26.55
N VAL A 211 -10.62 -1.47 25.36
CA VAL A 211 -10.30 -0.10 24.92
C VAL A 211 -10.93 0.92 25.86
N ASP A 212 -12.19 0.73 26.26
CA ASP A 212 -12.87 1.63 27.20
C ASP A 212 -12.21 1.60 28.58
N LYS A 213 -11.81 0.43 29.09
CA LYS A 213 -11.04 0.32 30.35
C LYS A 213 -9.67 1.00 30.26
N PHE A 214 -9.01 0.90 29.10
CA PHE A 214 -7.76 1.60 28.86
C PHE A 214 -7.97 3.12 28.91
N GLU A 215 -9.04 3.63 28.28
CA GLU A 215 -9.41 5.04 28.33
C GLU A 215 -9.73 5.50 29.77
N GLU A 216 -10.46 4.70 30.56
CA GLU A 216 -10.72 4.99 31.97
C GLU A 216 -9.44 5.05 32.82
N ALA A 217 -8.47 4.17 32.54
CA ALA A 217 -7.22 4.10 33.30
C ALA A 217 -6.20 5.17 32.91
N GLN A 218 -6.08 5.49 31.61
CA GLN A 218 -5.06 6.37 31.04
C GLN A 218 -5.57 7.77 30.71
N GLY A 219 -6.88 8.00 30.79
CA GLY A 219 -7.53 9.27 30.45
C GLY A 219 -7.56 9.58 28.95
N ARG A 220 -7.19 8.63 28.09
CA ARG A 220 -7.17 8.74 26.63
C ARG A 220 -7.28 7.37 25.95
N ARG A 221 -7.78 7.35 24.71
CA ARG A 221 -7.87 6.13 23.90
C ARG A 221 -6.48 5.62 23.47
N PRO A 222 -6.32 4.31 23.22
CA PRO A 222 -5.11 3.79 22.61
C PRO A 222 -4.95 4.40 21.22
N ARG A 223 -3.79 5.01 20.99
CA ARG A 223 -3.51 5.83 19.80
C ARG A 223 -2.46 5.17 18.92
N MET A 224 -2.77 4.96 17.64
CA MET A 224 -1.88 4.33 16.66
C MET A 224 -1.65 5.24 15.45
N LEU A 225 -0.38 5.45 15.09
CA LEU A 225 0.00 6.01 13.79
C LEU A 225 0.16 4.87 12.77
N VAL A 226 -0.77 4.75 11.83
CA VAL A 226 -0.62 3.83 10.70
C VAL A 226 0.18 4.55 9.61
N CYS A 227 1.35 4.03 9.27
CA CYS A 227 2.28 4.73 8.38
C CYS A 227 2.72 3.95 7.14
N LYS A 228 3.11 4.72 6.13
CA LYS A 228 3.75 4.25 4.88
C LYS A 228 5.10 4.94 4.75
N MET A 229 6.17 4.14 4.73
CA MET A 229 7.53 4.67 4.58
C MET A 229 8.10 4.41 3.19
N GLY A 230 8.89 5.38 2.70
CA GLY A 230 9.50 5.31 1.38
C GLY A 230 8.48 5.34 0.25
N GLN A 231 8.86 4.92 -0.96
CA GLN A 231 8.02 5.07 -2.16
C GLN A 231 6.88 4.03 -2.28
N ASP A 232 6.50 3.39 -1.18
CA ASP A 232 5.47 2.34 -1.16
C ASP A 232 4.06 2.94 -1.28
N GLY A 233 3.45 2.79 -2.46
CA GLY A 233 2.11 3.29 -2.77
C GLY A 233 0.95 2.39 -2.31
N HIS A 234 1.20 1.22 -1.72
CA HIS A 234 0.12 0.29 -1.34
C HIS A 234 -0.61 0.77 -0.09
N ASP A 235 -1.82 1.31 -0.22
CA ASP A 235 -2.59 1.88 0.91
C ASP A 235 -3.80 1.04 1.34
N ARG A 236 -4.26 0.07 0.53
CA ARG A 236 -5.46 -0.75 0.86
C ARG A 236 -5.37 -1.38 2.26
N GLY A 237 -4.27 -2.05 2.58
CA GLY A 237 -4.11 -2.73 3.88
C GLY A 237 -4.08 -1.73 5.03
N ALA A 238 -3.28 -0.67 4.90
CA ALA A 238 -3.18 0.41 5.88
C ALA A 238 -4.56 1.04 6.18
N LYS A 239 -5.35 1.30 5.14
CA LYS A 239 -6.67 1.94 5.29
C LYS A 239 -7.73 1.04 5.87
N VAL A 240 -7.75 -0.23 5.48
CA VAL A 240 -8.69 -1.19 6.08
C VAL A 240 -8.36 -1.42 7.56
N ILE A 241 -7.07 -1.45 7.92
CA ILE A 241 -6.65 -1.46 9.34
C ILE A 241 -7.09 -0.17 10.05
N ALA A 242 -6.84 0.99 9.45
CA ALA A 242 -7.21 2.27 10.05
C ALA A 242 -8.72 2.40 10.32
N THR A 243 -9.58 2.06 9.34
CA THR A 243 -11.04 2.10 9.55
C THR A 243 -11.49 1.09 10.59
N ALA A 244 -10.93 -0.12 10.60
CA ALA A 244 -11.38 -1.17 11.52
C ALA A 244 -10.91 -0.93 12.95
N PHE A 245 -9.69 -0.43 13.15
CA PHE A 245 -9.21 -0.05 14.48
C PHE A 245 -9.95 1.19 15.02
N ALA A 246 -10.29 2.15 14.15
CA ALA A 246 -11.19 3.24 14.55
C ALA A 246 -12.57 2.70 14.97
N ASP A 247 -13.11 1.71 14.24
CA ASP A 247 -14.40 1.07 14.56
C ASP A 247 -14.39 0.30 15.90
N VAL A 248 -13.22 -0.13 16.40
CA VAL A 248 -13.07 -0.76 17.73
C VAL A 248 -12.70 0.23 18.84
N GLY A 249 -12.52 1.51 18.48
CA GLY A 249 -12.35 2.61 19.44
C GLY A 249 -10.92 3.12 19.63
N PHE A 250 -9.97 2.77 18.75
CA PHE A 250 -8.64 3.39 18.76
C PHE A 250 -8.68 4.80 18.15
N ASP A 251 -7.82 5.68 18.66
CA ASP A 251 -7.48 6.93 17.97
C ASP A 251 -6.46 6.63 16.87
N ILE A 252 -6.84 6.82 15.61
CA ILE A 252 -6.00 6.47 14.46
C ILE A 252 -5.55 7.72 13.72
N ASP A 253 -4.22 7.88 13.63
CA ASP A 253 -3.59 8.80 12.71
C ASP A 253 -3.07 8.06 11.48
N LEU A 254 -3.12 8.71 10.32
CA LEU A 254 -2.48 8.23 9.10
C LEU A 254 -1.30 9.13 8.77
N SER A 255 -0.14 8.53 8.51
CA SER A 255 0.96 9.29 7.92
C SER A 255 0.62 9.69 6.48
N PRO A 256 1.16 10.81 5.97
CA PRO A 256 1.21 11.04 4.54
C PRO A 256 1.87 9.87 3.81
N MET A 257 1.52 9.72 2.53
CA MET A 257 2.25 8.79 1.67
C MET A 257 3.67 9.31 1.46
N PHE A 258 4.61 8.38 1.30
CA PHE A 258 6.00 8.67 0.95
C PHE A 258 6.86 9.29 2.04
N SER A 259 6.43 9.21 3.30
CA SER A 259 7.20 9.69 4.44
C SER A 259 8.52 8.95 4.62
N THR A 260 9.52 9.67 5.08
CA THR A 260 10.78 9.11 5.59
C THR A 260 10.60 8.60 7.02
N PRO A 261 11.48 7.71 7.52
CA PRO A 261 11.44 7.28 8.92
C PRO A 261 11.50 8.46 9.91
N GLU A 262 12.32 9.47 9.63
CA GLU A 262 12.43 10.69 10.45
C GLU A 262 11.10 11.45 10.53
N GLU A 263 10.43 11.66 9.39
CA GLU A 263 9.13 12.34 9.36
C GLU A 263 8.05 11.55 10.10
N VAL A 264 8.07 10.21 10.01
CA VAL A 264 7.16 9.34 10.76
C VAL A 264 7.40 9.46 12.26
N VAL A 265 8.66 9.44 12.71
CA VAL A 265 8.98 9.61 14.15
C VAL A 265 8.54 10.98 14.63
N ARG A 266 8.83 12.04 13.89
CA ARG A 266 8.38 13.40 14.26
C ARG A 266 6.87 13.44 14.45
N GLN A 267 6.09 12.91 13.49
CA GLN A 267 4.64 12.86 13.59
C GLN A 267 4.16 12.00 14.77
N ALA A 268 4.80 10.85 15.01
CA ALA A 268 4.45 9.96 16.12
C ALA A 268 4.64 10.64 17.49
N VAL A 269 5.74 11.38 17.65
CA VAL A 269 6.06 12.13 18.87
C VAL A 269 5.14 13.33 19.03
N GLU A 270 4.92 14.13 17.98
CA GLU A 270 4.00 15.28 18.00
C GLU A 270 2.56 14.88 18.37
N ASN A 271 2.13 13.70 17.91
CA ASN A 271 0.80 13.16 18.19
C ASN A 271 0.71 12.34 19.48
N ASP A 272 1.84 12.12 20.18
CA ASP A 272 1.91 11.28 21.39
C ASP A 272 1.24 9.91 21.16
N VAL A 273 1.66 9.18 20.12
CA VAL A 273 1.07 7.87 19.81
C VAL A 273 1.68 6.77 20.68
N HIS A 274 0.87 5.76 21.02
CA HIS A 274 1.37 4.62 21.80
C HIS A 274 2.09 3.60 20.91
N VAL A 275 1.70 3.53 19.63
CA VAL A 275 2.25 2.55 18.68
C VAL A 275 2.32 3.12 17.26
N ILE A 276 3.41 2.83 16.55
CA ILE A 276 3.57 3.05 15.12
C ILE A 276 3.30 1.73 14.40
N GLY A 277 2.22 1.70 13.60
CA GLY A 277 1.85 0.61 12.72
C GLY A 277 2.40 0.79 11.31
N VAL A 278 3.54 0.17 11.01
CA VAL A 278 4.18 0.26 9.69
C VAL A 278 3.49 -0.70 8.72
N SER A 279 2.89 -0.19 7.65
CA SER A 279 2.34 -1.02 6.56
C SER A 279 3.34 -1.10 5.41
N SER A 280 3.98 -2.27 5.21
CA SER A 280 5.03 -2.47 4.20
C SER A 280 4.69 -3.56 3.20
N GLN A 281 4.66 -3.22 1.92
CA GLN A 281 4.41 -4.16 0.80
C GLN A 281 5.44 -4.01 -0.34
N ALA A 282 6.42 -3.12 -0.19
CA ALA A 282 7.47 -2.86 -1.19
C ALA A 282 8.87 -3.38 -0.79
N ALA A 283 8.95 -4.35 0.13
CA ALA A 283 10.19 -5.00 0.58
C ALA A 283 11.27 -4.07 1.17
N GLY A 284 10.90 -2.87 1.61
CA GLY A 284 11.81 -1.90 2.23
C GLY A 284 12.05 -2.13 3.73
N HIS A 285 11.39 -3.11 4.34
CA HIS A 285 11.33 -3.30 5.80
C HIS A 285 12.71 -3.52 6.44
N LYS A 286 13.63 -4.26 5.80
CA LYS A 286 15.00 -4.47 6.32
C LYS A 286 15.87 -3.20 6.34
N THR A 287 15.45 -2.14 5.68
CA THR A 287 16.16 -0.84 5.69
C THR A 287 15.41 0.21 6.51
N MET A 288 14.10 0.32 6.28
CA MET A 288 13.29 1.38 6.89
C MET A 288 13.01 1.14 8.37
N ILE A 289 12.83 -0.11 8.81
CA ILE A 289 12.56 -0.40 10.23
C ILE A 289 13.78 -0.08 11.12
N PRO A 290 15.01 -0.53 10.80
CA PRO A 290 16.18 -0.12 11.58
C PRO A 290 16.36 1.40 11.64
N GLN A 291 16.08 2.11 10.53
CA GLN A 291 16.14 3.57 10.50
C GLN A 291 15.07 4.20 11.41
N LEU A 292 13.83 3.70 11.36
CA LEU A 292 12.74 4.16 12.22
C LEU A 292 13.08 4.00 13.71
N ILE A 293 13.58 2.83 14.11
CA ILE A 293 14.00 2.57 15.50
C ILE A 293 15.15 3.51 15.92
N ASN A 294 16.12 3.73 15.04
CA ASN A 294 17.22 4.65 15.31
C ASN A 294 16.74 6.11 15.43
N GLU A 295 15.78 6.55 14.63
CA GLU A 295 15.18 7.88 14.78
C GLU A 295 14.36 8.01 16.08
N LEU A 296 13.64 6.97 16.51
CA LEU A 296 12.96 6.94 17.82
C LEU A 296 13.95 7.08 18.98
N GLN A 297 15.10 6.42 18.88
CA GLN A 297 16.17 6.54 19.89
C GLN A 297 16.74 7.96 19.95
N LYS A 298 17.00 8.59 18.79
CA LYS A 298 17.47 9.98 18.72
C LYS A 298 16.45 10.98 19.27
N ALA A 299 15.16 10.70 19.09
CA ALA A 299 14.07 11.51 19.62
C ALA A 299 13.78 11.24 21.11
N GLU A 300 14.51 10.32 21.75
CA GLU A 300 14.28 9.90 23.14
C GLU A 300 12.86 9.35 23.40
N SER A 301 12.23 8.77 22.37
CA SER A 301 10.84 8.25 22.40
C SER A 301 10.80 6.75 22.11
N SER A 302 11.71 5.99 22.71
CA SER A 302 11.83 4.54 22.51
C SER A 302 10.73 3.72 23.23
N ASP A 303 9.88 4.38 24.01
CA ASP A 303 8.67 3.86 24.62
C ASP A 303 7.55 3.62 23.59
N ILE A 304 7.54 4.37 22.48
CA ILE A 304 6.58 4.17 21.39
C ILE A 304 6.85 2.81 20.73
N ALA A 305 5.87 1.90 20.81
CA ALA A 305 6.00 0.58 20.23
C ALA A 305 6.02 0.64 18.69
N VAL A 306 6.77 -0.25 18.05
CA VAL A 306 6.76 -0.42 16.60
C VAL A 306 6.22 -1.79 16.24
N ILE A 307 5.15 -1.83 15.45
CA ILE A 307 4.61 -3.04 14.83
C ILE A 307 4.69 -2.90 13.31
N ILE A 308 4.68 -4.02 12.60
CA ILE A 308 4.73 -4.03 11.14
C ILE A 308 3.72 -5.02 10.57
N GLY A 309 3.08 -4.65 9.48
CA GLY A 309 2.23 -5.56 8.70
C GLY A 309 2.44 -5.42 7.20
N GLY A 310 1.97 -6.42 6.46
CA GLY A 310 2.02 -6.44 4.99
C GLY A 310 2.77 -7.64 4.42
N VAL A 311 3.49 -7.46 3.32
CA VAL A 311 4.16 -8.56 2.60
C VAL A 311 5.58 -8.69 3.15
N ILE A 312 5.72 -9.49 4.21
CA ILE A 312 6.98 -9.73 4.90
C ILE A 312 7.31 -11.22 4.81
N PRO A 313 8.43 -11.61 4.20
CA PRO A 313 8.90 -12.99 4.22
C PRO A 313 9.13 -13.50 5.64
N LYS A 314 8.72 -14.75 5.93
CA LYS A 314 8.89 -15.34 7.28
C LYS A 314 10.33 -15.38 7.76
N GLN A 315 11.29 -15.58 6.84
CA GLN A 315 12.72 -15.56 7.15
C GLN A 315 13.21 -14.22 7.73
N ASP A 316 12.51 -13.12 7.47
CA ASP A 316 12.88 -11.80 7.98
C ASP A 316 12.29 -11.52 9.38
N TYR A 317 11.39 -12.36 9.91
CA TYR A 317 10.69 -12.09 11.16
C TYR A 317 11.64 -12.00 12.34
N GLY A 318 12.52 -13.01 12.50
CA GLY A 318 13.50 -13.02 13.58
C GLY A 318 14.46 -11.83 13.54
N TYR A 319 14.81 -11.34 12.35
CA TYR A 319 15.60 -10.12 12.21
C TYR A 319 14.82 -8.88 12.68
N LEU A 320 13.56 -8.75 12.27
CA LEU A 320 12.72 -7.60 12.66
C LEU A 320 12.46 -7.56 14.17
N GLU A 321 12.22 -8.71 14.79
CA GLU A 321 12.09 -8.84 16.24
C GLU A 321 13.38 -8.41 16.97
N GLN A 322 14.55 -8.86 16.48
CA GLN A 322 15.85 -8.47 17.03
C GLN A 322 16.11 -6.95 16.92
N VAL A 323 15.61 -6.31 15.87
CA VAL A 323 15.72 -4.85 15.68
C VAL A 323 14.78 -4.06 16.61
N GLY A 324 13.77 -4.72 17.20
CA GLY A 324 12.89 -4.13 18.21
C GLY A 324 11.40 -4.08 17.84
N VAL A 325 10.99 -4.70 16.73
CA VAL A 325 9.58 -4.81 16.36
C VAL A 325 8.83 -5.68 17.37
N LYS A 326 7.67 -5.20 17.83
CA LYS A 326 6.84 -5.82 18.89
C LYS A 326 5.71 -6.70 18.36
N GLY A 327 5.40 -6.62 17.07
CA GLY A 327 4.36 -7.43 16.43
C GLY A 327 4.49 -7.43 14.91
N ILE A 328 4.28 -8.58 14.29
CA ILE A 328 4.40 -8.79 12.84
C ILE A 328 3.09 -9.40 12.30
N PHE A 329 2.40 -8.68 11.41
CA PHE A 329 1.09 -9.05 10.88
C PHE A 329 1.15 -9.31 9.37
N GLY A 330 1.29 -10.59 9.00
CA GLY A 330 1.40 -11.03 7.61
C GLY A 330 0.08 -11.02 6.82
N PRO A 331 0.11 -11.40 5.53
CA PRO A 331 -1.11 -11.51 4.74
C PRO A 331 -2.06 -12.56 5.31
N GLY A 332 -3.33 -12.20 5.47
CA GLY A 332 -4.36 -13.11 5.97
C GLY A 332 -4.62 -13.01 7.48
N THR A 333 -3.86 -12.18 8.22
CA THR A 333 -4.18 -11.86 9.63
C THR A 333 -5.58 -11.26 9.73
N PRO A 334 -6.50 -11.88 10.51
CA PRO A 334 -7.80 -11.29 10.80
C PRO A 334 -7.66 -10.02 11.63
N ILE A 335 -8.43 -8.98 11.30
CA ILE A 335 -8.29 -7.69 11.99
C ILE A 335 -8.65 -7.74 13.48
N PRO A 336 -9.69 -8.46 13.94
CA PRO A 336 -9.99 -8.57 15.37
C PRO A 336 -8.82 -9.17 16.15
N GLN A 337 -8.14 -10.16 15.57
CA GLN A 337 -6.92 -10.72 16.15
C GLN A 337 -5.80 -9.66 16.23
N ALA A 338 -5.56 -8.92 15.15
CA ALA A 338 -4.55 -7.87 15.14
C ALA A 338 -4.85 -6.78 16.17
N ALA A 339 -6.11 -6.34 16.29
CA ALA A 339 -6.52 -5.32 17.27
C ALA A 339 -6.30 -5.79 18.72
N ASP A 340 -6.64 -7.06 19.02
CA ASP A 340 -6.41 -7.66 20.33
C ASP A 340 -4.91 -7.72 20.69
N GLU A 341 -4.07 -8.16 19.74
CA GLU A 341 -2.62 -8.25 19.93
C GLU A 341 -1.96 -6.88 20.07
N VAL A 342 -2.34 -5.89 19.25
CA VAL A 342 -1.84 -4.52 19.34
C VAL A 342 -2.25 -3.87 20.66
N LEU A 343 -3.48 -4.09 21.12
CA LEU A 343 -3.91 -3.57 22.42
C LEU A 343 -3.07 -4.16 23.57
N ARG A 344 -2.73 -5.44 23.52
CA ARG A 344 -1.81 -6.05 24.51
C ARG A 344 -0.40 -5.44 24.45
N VAL A 345 0.10 -5.14 23.25
CA VAL A 345 1.40 -4.46 23.10
C VAL A 345 1.36 -3.08 23.75
N ILE A 346 0.27 -2.34 23.57
CA ILE A 346 0.11 -1.02 24.21
C ILE A 346 0.01 -1.19 25.73
N GLU A 347 -0.89 -2.05 26.23
CA GLU A 347 -1.09 -2.30 27.66
C GLU A 347 0.19 -2.77 28.39
N ALA A 348 1.10 -3.47 27.70
CA ALA A 348 2.36 -3.91 28.28
C ALA A 348 3.43 -2.80 28.40
N ASN A 349 3.25 -1.67 27.70
CA ASN A 349 4.20 -0.55 27.66
C ASN A 349 3.74 0.67 28.47
N VAL A 350 2.56 0.62 29.12
CA VAL A 350 1.99 1.74 29.90
C VAL A 350 1.96 1.44 31.38
#